data_AF-A0A4S3M9I5-F1
#
_entry.id   AF-A0A4S3M9I5-F1
#
_cell.length_a   1.000
_cell.length_b   1.000
_cell.length_c   1.000
_cell.angle_alpha   90.00
_cell.angle_beta   90.00
_cell.angle_gamma   90.00
#
_symmetry.space_group_name_H-M   'P 1'
#
loop_
_entity.id
_entity.type
_entity.pdbx_description
1 polymer ?
#
loop_
_entity_poly.entity_id
_entity_poly.type
_entity_poly.pdbx_seq_one_letter_code
_entity_poly.pdbx_strand_id
1 'polypeptide(L)'
;MSEISELEGRITAALDRISRGVDGLSDGAGDTAEVERLTQALEEERTATAQLEQRVKALRERLDQKVSALEAALDEAREAVTSMDTELQQLRDVNDQLRESNVALRDANAAGLADADLINAAMMAELDALRATRAADAAEMGAVLTQLDAILDGAKEENA
;
A
#
# COMPACT_ATOMS: atom_id res chain seq x y z
N MET A 1 -96.45 5.24 3.84
CA MET A 1 -95.90 6.01 2.69
C MET A 1 -94.82 7.00 3.13
N SER A 2 -94.96 7.70 4.27
CA SER A 2 -93.93 8.64 4.80
C SER A 2 -92.60 7.99 5.19
N GLU A 3 -92.62 6.80 5.80
CA GLU A 3 -91.40 6.12 6.27
C GLU A 3 -90.52 5.61 5.11
N ILE A 4 -91.14 5.25 3.99
CA ILE A 4 -90.44 4.80 2.78
C ILE A 4 -89.68 5.97 2.15
N SER A 5 -90.30 7.14 2.02
CA SER A 5 -89.65 8.35 1.50
C SER A 5 -88.51 8.86 2.39
N GLU A 6 -88.61 8.67 3.71
CA GLU A 6 -87.56 9.06 4.65
C GLU A 6 -86.35 8.10 4.57
N LEU A 7 -86.61 6.80 4.42
CA LEU A 7 -85.58 5.80 4.16
C LEU A 7 -84.89 6.02 2.81
N GLU A 8 -85.65 6.34 1.75
CA GLU A 8 -85.12 6.68 0.44
C GLU A 8 -84.19 7.90 0.51
N GLY A 9 -84.62 8.98 1.16
CA GLY A 9 -83.79 10.18 1.35
C GLY A 9 -82.49 9.90 2.12
N ARG A 10 -82.54 9.03 3.14
CA ARG A 10 -81.34 8.60 3.88
C ARG A 10 -80.41 7.73 3.04
N ILE A 11 -80.95 6.86 2.19
CA ILE A 11 -80.17 6.02 1.28
C ILE A 11 -79.49 6.90 0.22
N THR A 12 -80.19 7.85 -0.38
CA THR A 12 -79.59 8.79 -1.35
C THR A 12 -78.46 9.60 -0.71
N ALA A 13 -78.67 10.12 0.51
CA ALA A 13 -77.63 10.85 1.22
C ALA A 13 -76.41 9.97 1.60
N ALA A 14 -76.65 8.69 1.92
CA ALA A 14 -75.59 7.73 2.18
C ALA A 14 -74.81 7.38 0.89
N LEU A 15 -75.52 7.19 -0.23
CA LEU A 15 -74.93 6.94 -1.55
C LEU A 15 -74.12 8.14 -2.05
N ASP A 16 -74.60 9.36 -1.88
CA ASP A 16 -73.85 10.58 -2.23
C ASP A 16 -72.59 10.77 -1.36
N ARG A 17 -72.65 10.32 -0.10
CA ARG A 17 -71.49 10.34 0.79
C ARG A 17 -70.48 9.27 0.40
N ILE A 18 -70.94 8.08 0.01
CA ILE A 18 -70.10 6.99 -0.50
C ILE A 18 -69.47 7.41 -1.83
N SER A 19 -70.23 7.99 -2.76
CA SER A 19 -69.71 8.48 -4.04
C SER A 19 -68.58 9.49 -3.83
N ARG A 20 -68.81 10.52 -2.99
CA ARG A 20 -67.76 11.49 -2.63
C ARG A 20 -66.56 10.86 -1.93
N GLY A 21 -66.78 9.84 -1.09
CA GLY A 21 -65.71 9.09 -0.44
C GLY A 21 -64.88 8.27 -1.43
N VAL A 22 -65.51 7.68 -2.44
CA VAL A 22 -64.86 6.93 -3.53
C VAL A 22 -64.09 7.87 -4.46
N ASP A 23 -64.66 9.03 -4.79
CA ASP A 23 -63.98 10.06 -5.59
C ASP A 23 -62.74 10.57 -4.86
N GLY A 24 -62.81 10.82 -3.54
CA GLY A 24 -61.65 11.17 -2.72
C GLY A 24 -60.61 10.05 -2.59
N LEU A 25 -61.02 8.77 -2.68
CA LEU A 25 -60.11 7.63 -2.71
C LEU A 25 -59.38 7.52 -4.07
N SER A 26 -60.04 7.92 -5.15
CA SER A 26 -59.44 7.98 -6.49
C SER A 26 -58.42 9.11 -6.63
N ASP A 27 -58.57 10.20 -5.85
CA ASP A 27 -57.58 11.27 -5.73
C ASP A 27 -56.28 10.80 -5.02
N GLY A 28 -56.33 9.66 -4.31
CA GLY A 28 -55.17 8.94 -3.76
C GLY A 28 -54.23 8.36 -4.84
N ALA A 29 -54.61 8.43 -6.12
CA ALA A 29 -53.73 8.16 -7.26
C ALA A 29 -52.49 9.08 -7.30
N GLY A 30 -52.61 10.32 -6.79
CA GLY A 30 -51.48 11.24 -6.65
C GLY A 30 -50.48 10.82 -5.57
N ASP A 31 -50.96 10.19 -4.50
CA ASP A 31 -50.16 9.69 -3.37
C ASP A 31 -49.42 8.40 -3.76
N THR A 32 -50.05 7.55 -4.57
CA THR A 32 -49.41 6.32 -5.10
C THR A 32 -48.31 6.62 -6.11
N ALA A 33 -48.50 7.59 -7.01
CA ALA A 33 -47.45 8.01 -7.95
C ALA A 33 -46.23 8.64 -7.23
N GLU A 34 -46.45 9.35 -6.12
CA GLU A 34 -45.36 9.88 -5.29
C GLU A 34 -44.61 8.77 -4.54
N VAL A 35 -45.35 7.81 -3.97
CA VAL A 35 -44.76 6.64 -3.32
C VAL A 35 -43.91 5.84 -4.31
N GLU A 36 -44.38 5.62 -5.55
CA GLU A 36 -43.61 4.95 -6.59
C GLU A 36 -42.32 5.70 -6.95
N ARG A 37 -42.38 7.03 -7.13
CA ARG A 37 -41.18 7.85 -7.39
C ARG A 37 -40.17 7.81 -6.25
N LEU A 38 -40.63 7.96 -5.00
CA LEU A 38 -39.75 7.91 -3.82
C LEU A 38 -39.14 6.52 -3.64
N THR A 39 -39.91 5.46 -3.92
CA THR A 39 -39.39 4.08 -3.88
C THR A 39 -38.31 3.87 -4.94
N GLN A 40 -38.53 4.38 -6.16
CA GLN A 40 -37.52 4.31 -7.21
C GLN A 40 -36.24 5.09 -6.85
N ALA A 41 -36.37 6.32 -6.34
CA ALA A 41 -35.23 7.12 -5.89
C ALA A 41 -34.45 6.46 -4.74
N LEU A 42 -35.16 5.81 -3.80
CA LEU A 42 -34.53 5.07 -2.71
C LEU A 42 -33.75 3.85 -3.21
N GLU A 43 -34.27 3.12 -4.19
CA GLU A 43 -33.55 2.00 -4.80
C GLU A 43 -32.33 2.49 -5.60
N GLU A 44 -32.44 3.61 -6.32
CA GLU A 44 -31.31 4.25 -6.99
C GLU A 44 -30.22 4.66 -5.97
N GLU A 45 -30.59 5.29 -4.86
CA GLU A 45 -29.65 5.68 -3.80
C GLU A 45 -29.00 4.46 -3.13
N ARG A 46 -29.77 3.39 -2.88
CA ARG A 46 -29.26 2.13 -2.32
C ARG A 46 -28.24 1.49 -3.25
N THR A 47 -28.51 1.44 -4.55
CA THR A 47 -27.55 0.90 -5.53
C THR A 47 -26.29 1.75 -5.61
N ALA A 48 -26.40 3.08 -5.59
CA ALA A 48 -25.26 3.99 -5.57
C ALA A 48 -24.42 3.81 -4.29
N THR A 49 -25.07 3.67 -3.14
CA THR A 49 -24.41 3.43 -1.84
C THR A 49 -23.65 2.11 -1.87
N ALA A 50 -24.27 1.02 -2.33
CA ALA A 50 -23.62 -0.28 -2.45
C ALA A 50 -22.39 -0.25 -3.37
N GLN A 51 -22.47 0.47 -4.50
CA GLN A 51 -21.32 0.67 -5.39
C GLN A 51 -20.19 1.48 -4.73
N LEU A 52 -20.52 2.52 -3.98
CA LEU A 52 -19.53 3.32 -3.24
C LEU A 52 -18.88 2.51 -2.12
N GLU A 53 -19.63 1.71 -1.38
CA GLU A 53 -19.09 0.81 -0.35
C GLU A 53 -18.12 -0.22 -0.96
N GLN A 54 -18.48 -0.82 -2.10
CA GLN A 54 -17.58 -1.71 -2.83
C GLN A 54 -16.30 -0.99 -3.29
N ARG A 55 -16.42 0.22 -3.82
CA ARG A 55 -15.26 1.04 -4.21
C ARG A 55 -14.38 1.39 -3.03
N VAL A 56 -14.96 1.79 -1.90
CA VAL A 56 -14.21 2.08 -0.67
C VAL A 56 -13.50 0.84 -0.16
N LYS A 57 -14.16 -0.32 -0.18
CA LYS A 57 -13.54 -1.60 0.20
C LYS A 57 -12.35 -1.94 -0.70
N ALA A 58 -12.53 -1.86 -2.01
CA ALA A 58 -11.45 -2.13 -2.97
C ALA A 58 -10.28 -1.12 -2.83
N LEU A 59 -10.59 0.15 -2.55
CA LEU A 59 -9.56 1.16 -2.28
C LEU A 59 -8.81 0.88 -0.98
N ARG A 60 -9.50 0.48 0.09
CA ARG A 60 -8.87 0.09 1.36
C ARG A 60 -7.94 -1.11 1.17
N GLU A 61 -8.40 -2.17 0.51
CA GLU A 61 -7.57 -3.35 0.22
C GLU A 61 -6.31 -2.98 -0.58
N ARG A 62 -6.43 -2.10 -1.59
CA ARG A 62 -5.27 -1.60 -2.35
C ARG A 62 -4.33 -0.74 -1.51
N LEU A 63 -4.85 0.09 -0.62
CA LEU A 63 -4.04 0.91 0.27
C LEU A 63 -3.31 0.04 1.29
N ASP A 64 -3.98 -0.95 1.89
CA ASP A 64 -3.38 -1.88 2.83
C ASP A 64 -2.25 -2.69 2.16
N GLN A 65 -2.46 -3.16 0.92
CA GLN A 65 -1.41 -3.80 0.13
C GLN A 65 -0.21 -2.87 -0.13
N LYS A 66 -0.46 -1.62 -0.52
CA LYS A 66 0.61 -0.64 -0.75
C LYS A 66 1.37 -0.29 0.52
N VAL A 67 0.67 -0.12 1.65
CA VAL A 67 1.30 0.15 2.95
C VAL A 67 2.18 -1.02 3.34
N SER A 68 1.68 -2.25 3.24
CA SER A 68 2.47 -3.45 3.54
C SER A 68 3.71 -3.58 2.64
N ALA A 69 3.59 -3.28 1.34
CA ALA A 69 4.72 -3.30 0.42
C ALA A 69 5.77 -2.21 0.76
N LEU A 70 5.32 -1.00 1.12
CA LEU A 70 6.20 0.09 1.52
C LEU A 70 6.89 -0.19 2.86
N GLU A 71 6.20 -0.82 3.81
CA GLU A 71 6.78 -1.26 5.08
C GLU A 71 7.88 -2.30 4.85
N ALA A 72 7.62 -3.31 4.00
CA ALA A 72 8.62 -4.31 3.64
C ALA A 72 9.85 -3.68 2.95
N ALA A 73 9.63 -2.78 1.98
CA ALA A 73 10.71 -2.08 1.29
C ALA A 73 11.53 -1.17 2.24
N LEU A 74 10.88 -0.57 3.24
CA LEU A 74 11.56 0.24 4.25
C LEU A 74 12.46 -0.61 5.15
N ASP A 75 11.99 -1.79 5.54
CA ASP A 75 12.78 -2.71 6.37
C ASP A 75 13.98 -3.26 5.58
N GLU A 76 13.80 -3.64 4.31
CA GLU A 76 14.90 -4.04 3.43
C GLU A 76 15.93 -2.90 3.25
N ALA A 77 15.47 -1.66 3.03
CA ALA A 77 16.35 -0.50 2.90
C ALA A 77 17.15 -0.24 4.20
N ARG A 78 16.53 -0.45 5.37
CA ARG A 78 17.23 -0.33 6.67
C ARG A 78 18.30 -1.39 6.82
N GLU A 79 18.00 -2.64 6.46
CA GLU A 79 18.98 -3.73 6.48
C GLU A 79 20.16 -3.42 5.55
N ALA A 80 19.88 -2.97 4.32
CA ALA A 80 20.91 -2.57 3.37
C ALA A 80 21.82 -1.46 3.91
N VAL A 81 21.25 -0.42 4.54
CA VAL A 81 22.03 0.66 5.18
C VAL A 81 22.92 0.11 6.30
N THR A 82 22.41 -0.78 7.15
CA THR A 82 23.22 -1.38 8.22
C THR A 82 24.35 -2.27 7.70
N SER A 83 24.14 -2.98 6.59
CA SER A 83 25.19 -3.75 5.92
C SER A 83 26.27 -2.82 5.36
N MET A 84 25.88 -1.77 4.63
CA MET A 84 26.81 -0.79 4.07
C MET A 84 27.62 -0.08 5.16
N ASP A 85 27.01 0.30 6.29
CA ASP A 85 27.73 0.90 7.41
C ASP A 85 28.78 -0.06 7.99
N THR A 86 28.44 -1.35 8.09
CA THR A 86 29.35 -2.40 8.55
C THR A 86 30.53 -2.57 7.59
N GLU A 87 30.27 -2.63 6.29
CA GLU A 87 31.29 -2.74 5.25
C GLU A 87 32.20 -1.51 5.20
N LEU A 88 31.65 -0.30 5.34
CA LEU A 88 32.41 0.93 5.42
C LEU A 88 33.33 0.96 6.64
N GLN A 89 32.86 0.46 7.79
CA GLN A 89 33.70 0.37 8.98
C GLN A 89 34.83 -0.65 8.78
N GLN A 90 34.54 -1.82 8.23
CA GLN A 90 35.56 -2.82 7.91
C GLN A 90 36.60 -2.27 6.93
N LEU A 91 36.18 -1.54 5.90
CA LEU A 91 37.08 -0.93 4.94
C LEU A 91 38.01 0.10 5.60
N ARG A 92 37.49 0.91 6.53
CA ARG A 92 38.29 1.88 7.30
C ARG A 92 39.33 1.18 8.15
N ASP A 93 38.90 0.17 8.92
CA ASP A 93 39.79 -0.60 9.80
C ASP A 93 40.93 -1.24 9.00
N VAL A 94 40.62 -1.82 7.84
CA VAL A 94 41.61 -2.41 6.95
C VAL A 94 42.52 -1.37 6.31
N ASN A 95 42.01 -0.20 5.93
CA ASN A 95 42.87 0.88 5.41
C ASN A 95 43.86 1.38 6.47
N ASP A 96 43.41 1.49 7.73
CA ASP A 96 44.25 1.90 8.84
C ASP A 96 45.33 0.85 9.14
N GLN A 97 44.98 -0.45 9.15
CA GLN A 97 45.96 -1.54 9.26
C GLN A 97 46.98 -1.52 8.11
N LEU A 98 46.53 -1.30 6.87
CA LEU A 98 47.43 -1.23 5.72
C LEU A 98 48.40 -0.04 5.83
N ARG A 99 47.92 1.11 6.33
CA ARG A 99 48.77 2.28 6.59
C ARG A 99 49.81 2.01 7.66
N GLU A 100 49.40 1.41 8.78
CA GLU A 100 50.29 1.04 9.87
C GLU A 100 51.37 0.06 9.39
N SER A 101 50.95 -0.98 8.66
CA SER A 101 51.87 -1.95 8.07
C SER A 101 52.84 -1.31 7.08
N ASN A 102 52.37 -0.38 6.25
CA ASN A 102 53.24 0.31 5.30
C ASN A 102 54.28 1.21 5.99
N VAL A 103 53.91 1.87 7.09
CA VAL A 103 54.85 2.62 7.95
C VAL A 103 55.88 1.67 8.55
N ALA A 104 55.44 0.57 9.17
CA ALA A 104 56.34 -0.39 9.80
C ALA A 104 57.33 -1.02 8.81
N LEU A 105 56.88 -1.36 7.59
CA LEU A 105 57.76 -1.83 6.51
C LEU A 105 58.75 -0.77 6.05
N ARG A 106 58.35 0.50 5.96
CA ARG A 106 59.26 1.61 5.61
C ARG A 106 60.32 1.81 6.69
N ASP A 107 59.93 1.76 7.96
CA ASP A 107 60.84 1.91 9.10
C ASP A 107 61.84 0.74 9.17
N ALA A 108 61.37 -0.50 8.98
CA ALA A 108 62.21 -1.68 8.95
C ALA A 108 63.20 -1.66 7.77
N ASN A 109 62.74 -1.26 6.58
CA ASN A 109 63.59 -1.10 5.42
C ASN A 109 64.62 0.03 5.61
N ALA A 110 64.23 1.17 6.21
CA ALA A 110 65.15 2.26 6.56
C ALA A 110 66.20 1.84 7.60
N ALA A 111 65.83 0.94 8.51
CA ALA A 111 66.74 0.33 9.49
C ALA A 111 67.63 -0.80 8.90
N GLY A 112 67.42 -1.18 7.63
CA GLY A 112 68.12 -2.29 6.99
C GLY A 112 67.77 -3.67 7.58
N LEU A 113 66.66 -3.74 8.33
CA LEU A 113 66.15 -4.95 8.97
C LEU A 113 65.05 -5.52 8.09
N ALA A 114 65.37 -6.50 7.24
CA ALA A 114 64.36 -7.29 6.56
C ALA A 114 63.72 -8.26 7.55
N ASP A 115 62.67 -7.80 8.24
CA ASP A 115 61.95 -8.60 9.23
C ASP A 115 60.83 -9.41 8.56
N ALA A 116 60.94 -10.73 8.64
CA ALA A 116 59.98 -11.66 8.06
C ALA A 116 58.59 -11.55 8.69
N ASP A 117 58.50 -11.16 9.98
CA ASP A 117 57.22 -11.03 10.67
C ASP A 117 56.46 -9.77 10.21
N LEU A 118 57.17 -8.68 9.90
CA LEU A 118 56.57 -7.48 9.29
C LEU A 118 56.07 -7.73 7.87
N ILE A 119 56.80 -8.53 7.09
CA ILE A 119 56.37 -8.93 5.74
C ILE A 119 55.11 -9.79 5.82
N ASN A 120 55.06 -10.74 6.77
CA ASN A 120 53.86 -11.57 6.99
C ASN A 120 52.66 -10.74 7.45
N ALA A 121 52.86 -9.77 8.36
CA ALA A 121 51.81 -8.86 8.80
C ALA A 121 51.27 -7.99 7.64
N ALA A 122 52.15 -7.51 6.77
CA ALA A 122 51.76 -6.77 5.57
C ALA A 122 50.97 -7.61 4.57
N MET A 123 51.42 -8.84 4.30
CA MET A 123 50.66 -9.76 3.45
C MET A 123 49.28 -10.09 4.04
N MET A 124 49.17 -10.24 5.36
CA MET A 124 47.85 -10.44 6.00
C MET A 124 46.94 -9.22 5.84
N ALA A 125 47.46 -8.01 6.08
CA ALA A 125 46.70 -6.78 5.88
C ALA A 125 46.24 -6.58 4.42
N GLU A 126 47.08 -6.93 3.44
CA GLU A 126 46.74 -6.89 2.02
C GLU A 126 45.65 -7.93 1.66
N LEU A 127 45.72 -9.12 2.26
CA LEU A 127 44.74 -10.17 2.04
C LEU A 127 43.38 -9.82 2.66
N ASP A 128 43.37 -9.18 3.82
CA ASP A 128 42.16 -8.64 4.44
C ASP A 128 41.59 -7.44 3.65
N ALA A 129 42.44 -6.60 3.04
CA ALA A 129 42.01 -5.54 2.12
C ALA A 129 41.35 -6.08 0.86
N LEU A 130 41.92 -7.13 0.28
CA LEU A 130 41.34 -7.84 -0.87
C LEU A 130 39.99 -8.48 -0.52
N ARG A 131 39.85 -9.04 0.68
CA ARG A 131 38.59 -9.60 1.16
C ARG A 131 37.52 -8.53 1.37
N ALA A 132 37.86 -7.42 2.04
CA ALA A 132 36.95 -6.31 2.25
C ALA A 132 36.49 -5.69 0.92
N THR A 133 37.41 -5.53 -0.04
CA THR A 133 37.06 -5.04 -1.39
C THR A 133 36.10 -5.99 -2.09
N ARG A 134 36.36 -7.30 -2.07
CA ARG A 134 35.45 -8.29 -2.67
C ARG A 134 34.08 -8.34 -2.00
N ALA A 135 34.01 -8.12 -0.69
CA ALA A 135 32.74 -8.07 0.03
C ALA A 135 31.92 -6.85 -0.41
N ALA A 136 32.55 -5.68 -0.50
CA ALA A 136 31.91 -4.47 -1.01
C ALA A 136 31.45 -4.62 -2.47
N ASP A 137 32.29 -5.19 -3.34
CA ASP A 137 31.92 -5.46 -4.75
C ASP A 137 30.70 -6.40 -4.83
N ALA A 138 30.62 -7.43 -3.97
CA ALA A 138 29.49 -8.35 -3.95
C ALA A 138 28.21 -7.69 -3.43
N ALA A 139 28.31 -6.83 -2.42
CA ALA A 139 27.19 -6.06 -1.91
C ALA A 139 26.65 -5.06 -2.95
N GLU A 140 27.54 -4.36 -3.66
CA GLU A 140 27.17 -3.46 -4.76
C GLU A 140 26.48 -4.23 -5.90
N MET A 141 27.03 -5.36 -6.34
CA MET A 141 26.40 -6.21 -7.35
C MET A 141 25.03 -6.72 -6.89
N GLY A 142 24.88 -7.09 -5.63
CA GLY A 142 23.59 -7.49 -5.04
C GLY A 142 22.56 -6.37 -5.12
N ALA A 143 22.93 -5.15 -4.70
CA ALA A 143 22.06 -3.98 -4.77
C ALA A 143 21.65 -3.64 -6.22
N VAL A 144 22.58 -3.73 -7.18
CA VAL A 144 22.27 -3.53 -8.61
C VAL A 144 21.31 -4.59 -9.12
N LEU A 145 21.48 -5.86 -8.77
CA LEU A 145 20.57 -6.94 -9.16
C LEU A 145 19.16 -6.72 -8.60
N THR A 146 19.04 -6.39 -7.31
CA THR A 146 17.75 -6.05 -6.69
C THR A 146 17.06 -4.89 -7.42
N GLN A 147 17.82 -3.85 -7.78
CA GLN A 147 17.28 -2.71 -8.52
C GLN A 147 16.84 -3.09 -9.96
N LEU A 148 17.58 -3.96 -10.64
CA LEU A 148 17.21 -4.48 -11.95
C LEU A 148 15.96 -5.37 -11.91
N ASP A 149 15.84 -6.23 -10.90
CA ASP A 149 14.65 -7.07 -10.68
C ASP A 149 13.43 -6.20 -10.41
N ALA A 150 13.55 -5.15 -9.60
CA ALA A 150 12.48 -4.19 -9.35
C ALA A 150 12.03 -3.44 -10.63
N ILE A 151 12.97 -3.05 -11.51
CA ILE A 151 12.64 -2.44 -12.80
C ILE A 151 11.94 -3.45 -13.72
N LEU A 152 12.40 -4.70 -13.75
CA LEU A 152 11.82 -5.77 -14.56
C LEU A 152 10.39 -6.10 -14.12
N ASP A 153 10.12 -6.13 -12.82
CA ASP A 153 8.77 -6.39 -12.30
C ASP A 153 7.84 -5.20 -12.52
N GLY A 154 8.31 -3.97 -12.32
CA GLY A 154 7.56 -2.76 -12.69
C GLY A 154 7.19 -2.72 -14.19
N ALA A 155 8.10 -3.14 -15.07
CA ALA A 155 7.85 -3.21 -16.51
C ALA A 155 6.84 -4.31 -16.92
N LYS A 156 6.69 -5.38 -16.12
CA LYS A 156 5.65 -6.40 -16.34
C LYS A 156 4.28 -5.90 -15.90
N GLU A 157 4.21 -5.17 -14.80
CA GLU A 157 2.96 -4.57 -14.30
C GLU A 157 2.42 -3.46 -15.21
N GLU A 158 3.28 -2.71 -15.91
CA GLU A 158 2.86 -1.66 -16.85
C GLU A 158 2.31 -2.21 -18.19
N ASN A 159 2.59 -3.48 -18.51
CA ASN A 159 2.14 -4.17 -19.73
C ASN A 159 0.96 -5.13 -19.52
N ALA A 160 0.44 -5.26 -18.29
CA ALA A 160 -0.68 -6.13 -17.92
C ALA A 160 -1.96 -5.33 -17.62
#